data_AF-A0A2R6J1R5-F1
#
_entry.id   AF-A0A2R6J1R5-F1
#
_cell.length_a   1.000
_cell.length_b   1.000
_cell.length_c   1.000
_cell.angle_alpha   90.00
_cell.angle_beta   90.00
_cell.angle_gamma   90.00
#
_symmetry.space_group_name_H-M   'P 1'
#
loop_
_entity.id
_entity.type
_entity.pdbx_description
1 polymer ?
#
loop_
_entity_poly.entity_id
_entity_poly.type
_entity_poly.pdbx_seq_one_letter_code
_entity_poly.pdbx_strand_id
1 'polypeptide(L)'
;MTDDEPTEVVTVFLRNAGEVVLLRRSDEVGSSPGRWGGVAGHAEREAAAIEGSEASEGRPARDRRSLGPCEQRGAKPRGPCERAEPAKGRRSREQTGSGATRERSDPDGAAHEEIREETGIDPATLDLVRRGEPFPVEDGEYAWRVHPYLFDCTTREVETNDETAGYEWVPPTEILRRETSEASERRAGEARETVPDLWTSYDRLRPTPGTIAEDAEHGSSYLSLRALECLRDEAAIAVERAGDWEDLASVARDLRSARPSMAVVANRVNRAMHEASGERDAVERAAVEGHRRAREADAGAATLDPDWDRVLTLSRSGTVRRALLGATALERVFVAESRPAREGVGVAERLAGEYRVTLHTDAAVAHVLATHQVDAVVVGADAVLADGSVVNKTGTRSAALAADREDVPLHAVCAADKISPDEEPRLEAPGLVTAVRTERGPLDTGGIRAVAREHADLAGWE
;
A
#
# COMPACT_ATOMS: atom_id res chain seq x y z
N MET A 1 -0.64 -11.07 43.77
CA MET A 1 -0.17 -10.87 42.39
C MET A 1 -0.05 -12.26 41.82
N THR A 2 -1.16 -12.77 41.30
CA THR A 2 -1.16 -14.00 40.52
C THR A 2 -0.27 -13.78 39.31
N ASP A 3 0.54 -14.79 39.03
CA ASP A 3 1.57 -14.88 37.99
C ASP A 3 0.94 -15.12 36.61
N ASP A 4 -0.20 -14.48 36.32
CA ASP A 4 -0.90 -14.66 35.06
C ASP A 4 -0.20 -13.81 33.98
N GLU A 5 0.30 -14.49 32.95
CA GLU A 5 0.80 -13.84 31.74
C GLU A 5 -0.34 -13.02 31.10
N PRO A 6 -0.03 -11.83 30.55
CA PRO A 6 -1.06 -10.99 29.94
C PRO A 6 -1.69 -11.71 28.75
N THR A 7 -3.01 -11.69 28.66
CA THR A 7 -3.75 -12.32 27.56
C THR A 7 -3.38 -11.65 26.23
N GLU A 8 -3.05 -12.45 25.22
CA GLU A 8 -2.65 -11.95 23.92
C GLU A 8 -3.91 -11.61 23.09
N VAL A 9 -4.01 -10.36 22.61
CA VAL A 9 -5.20 -9.84 21.91
C VAL A 9 -4.77 -9.15 20.62
N VAL A 10 -5.52 -9.33 19.54
CA VAL A 10 -5.33 -8.57 18.29
C VAL A 10 -6.26 -7.36 18.26
N THR A 11 -5.78 -6.25 17.71
CA THR A 11 -6.62 -5.09 17.37
C THR A 11 -6.38 -4.74 15.91
N VAL A 12 -7.39 -4.89 15.08
CA VAL A 12 -7.33 -4.77 13.63
C VAL A 12 -8.12 -3.54 13.18
N PHE A 13 -7.46 -2.69 12.39
CA PHE A 13 -8.08 -1.57 11.69
C PHE A 13 -8.22 -1.91 10.20
N LEU A 14 -9.46 -1.85 9.69
CA LEU A 14 -9.72 -1.89 8.26
C LEU A 14 -9.81 -0.45 7.74
N ARG A 15 -8.98 -0.08 6.77
CA ARG A 15 -8.95 1.26 6.17
C ARG A 15 -9.64 1.26 4.81
N ASN A 16 -10.49 2.25 4.59
CA ASN A 16 -11.09 2.57 3.31
C ASN A 16 -11.21 4.09 3.14
N ALA A 17 -10.59 4.63 2.09
CA ALA A 17 -10.65 6.06 1.78
C ALA A 17 -10.16 7.00 2.88
N GLY A 18 -9.11 6.59 3.61
CA GLY A 18 -8.53 7.38 4.69
C GLY A 18 -9.29 7.27 6.00
N GLU A 19 -10.43 6.57 6.01
CA GLU A 19 -11.20 6.29 7.22
C GLU A 19 -10.97 4.84 7.66
N VAL A 20 -11.18 4.58 8.95
CA VAL A 20 -11.18 3.23 9.52
C VAL A 20 -12.57 2.88 10.02
N VAL A 21 -12.91 1.59 9.97
CA VAL A 21 -14.13 1.09 10.61
C VAL A 21 -13.92 1.00 12.12
N LEU A 22 -14.87 1.52 12.89
CA LEU A 22 -14.99 1.27 14.32
C LEU A 22 -16.27 0.48 14.58
N LEU A 23 -16.18 -0.51 15.47
CA LEU A 23 -17.27 -1.36 15.89
C LEU A 23 -17.67 -0.99 17.31
N ARG A 24 -18.97 -0.80 17.54
CA ARG A 24 -19.53 -0.58 18.87
C ARG A 24 -19.87 -1.91 19.48
N ARG A 25 -19.16 -2.29 20.54
CA ARG A 25 -19.39 -3.54 21.27
C ARG A 25 -20.81 -3.59 21.84
N SER A 26 -21.49 -4.71 21.68
CA SER A 26 -22.85 -4.92 22.20
C SER A 26 -22.86 -5.03 23.72
N ASP A 27 -24.05 -5.07 24.32
CA ASP A 27 -24.18 -5.28 25.77
C ASP A 27 -23.92 -6.75 26.17
N GLU A 28 -23.76 -7.65 25.19
CA GLU A 28 -23.62 -9.10 25.39
C GLU A 28 -22.14 -9.54 25.51
N VAL A 29 -21.19 -8.67 25.18
CA VAL A 29 -19.76 -9.00 25.24
C VAL A 29 -19.20 -8.96 26.67
N GLY A 30 -18.22 -9.83 26.95
CA GLY A 30 -17.58 -9.92 28.26
C GLY A 30 -16.67 -8.74 28.63
N SER A 31 -16.20 -7.97 27.65
CA SER A 31 -15.25 -6.87 27.86
C SER A 31 -15.73 -5.57 27.20
N SER A 32 -15.70 -4.46 27.97
CA SER A 32 -15.97 -3.09 27.48
C SER A 32 -17.31 -2.92 26.72
N PRO A 33 -18.46 -3.35 27.26
CA PRO A 33 -19.75 -3.22 26.59
C PRO A 33 -20.08 -1.76 26.27
N GLY A 34 -20.61 -1.52 25.07
CA GLY A 34 -20.98 -0.19 24.58
C GLY A 34 -19.82 0.69 24.10
N ARG A 35 -18.55 0.31 24.34
CA ARG A 35 -17.36 1.04 23.87
C ARG A 35 -17.07 0.76 22.40
N TRP A 36 -16.37 1.71 21.75
CA TRP A 36 -15.95 1.61 20.36
C TRP A 36 -14.53 1.02 20.26
N GLY A 37 -14.33 0.07 19.34
CA GLY A 37 -13.05 -0.57 19.08
C GLY A 37 -12.77 -0.74 17.59
N GLY A 38 -11.57 -1.20 17.26
CA GLY A 38 -11.35 -1.93 16.01
C GLY A 38 -11.91 -3.35 16.11
N VAL A 39 -11.74 -4.14 15.05
CA VAL A 39 -11.98 -5.59 15.10
C VAL A 39 -10.96 -6.19 16.08
N ALA A 40 -11.39 -6.97 17.07
CA ALA A 40 -10.51 -7.42 18.13
C ALA A 40 -10.95 -8.73 18.78
N GLY A 41 -9.99 -9.64 18.96
CA GLY A 41 -10.21 -10.88 19.69
C GLY A 41 -8.93 -11.55 20.16
N HIS A 42 -9.07 -12.75 20.71
CA HIS A 42 -7.98 -13.43 21.42
C HIS A 42 -7.02 -14.11 20.45
N ALA A 43 -5.71 -13.99 20.69
CA ALA A 43 -4.67 -14.60 19.85
C ALA A 43 -4.34 -16.06 20.25
N GLU A 44 -5.07 -16.63 21.22
CA GLU A 44 -4.88 -18.00 21.72
C GLU A 44 -5.79 -18.95 20.95
N ARG A 45 -5.22 -20.05 20.40
CA ARG A 45 -6.01 -21.07 19.69
C ARG A 45 -6.69 -21.99 20.69
N GLU A 46 -8.01 -22.18 20.59
CA GLU A 46 -8.60 -23.44 21.05
C GLU A 46 -8.07 -24.58 20.17
N ALA A 47 -7.45 -25.59 20.79
CA ALA A 47 -6.98 -26.76 20.08
C ALA A 47 -8.16 -27.52 19.46
N ALA A 48 -8.40 -27.34 18.15
CA ALA A 48 -9.32 -28.17 17.41
C ALA A 48 -8.93 -29.64 17.61
N ALA A 49 -9.81 -30.42 18.26
CA ALA A 49 -9.63 -31.83 18.49
C ALA A 49 -9.52 -32.55 17.14
N ILE A 50 -8.31 -33.00 16.79
CA ILE A 50 -8.10 -33.90 15.65
C ILE A 50 -8.67 -35.26 16.05
N GLU A 51 -9.91 -35.55 15.65
CA GLU A 51 -10.41 -36.93 15.64
C GLU A 51 -9.58 -37.75 14.64
N GLY A 52 -8.88 -38.76 15.16
CA GLY A 52 -7.88 -39.52 14.41
C GLY A 52 -8.48 -40.33 13.27
N SER A 53 -7.99 -40.10 12.04
CA SER A 53 -8.10 -41.07 10.97
C SER A 53 -6.94 -42.07 11.08
N GLU A 54 -7.26 -43.33 11.35
CA GLU A 54 -6.30 -44.45 11.32
C GLU A 54 -5.63 -44.56 9.94
N ALA A 55 -4.31 -44.33 9.91
CA ALA A 55 -3.49 -44.60 8.74
C ALA A 55 -3.10 -46.08 8.70
N SER A 56 -3.72 -46.85 7.80
CA SER A 56 -3.30 -48.22 7.48
C SER A 56 -1.96 -48.20 6.73
N GLU A 57 -0.97 -48.90 7.26
CA GLU A 57 0.33 -49.12 6.64
C GLU A 57 0.21 -49.87 5.29
N GLY A 58 0.84 -49.30 4.26
CA GLY A 58 1.00 -49.95 2.96
C GLY A 58 2.19 -49.38 2.18
N ARG A 59 3.34 -50.05 2.27
CA ARG A 59 4.45 -49.95 1.31
C ARG A 59 4.53 -51.30 0.56
N PRO A 60 5.23 -51.44 -0.58
CA PRO A 60 5.83 -50.42 -1.47
C PRO A 60 5.66 -50.74 -2.99
N ALA A 61 6.08 -49.83 -3.88
CA ALA A 61 6.68 -50.24 -5.17
C ALA A 61 7.66 -49.18 -5.70
N ARG A 62 8.91 -49.61 -5.86
CA ARG A 62 9.95 -48.92 -6.64
C ARG A 62 9.66 -49.15 -8.11
N ASP A 63 9.78 -48.14 -8.94
CA ASP A 63 10.13 -48.36 -10.35
C ASP A 63 11.23 -47.38 -10.78
N ARG A 64 12.36 -47.97 -11.18
CA ARG A 64 13.52 -47.31 -11.77
C ARG A 64 13.39 -47.49 -13.27
N ARG A 65 13.33 -46.40 -14.04
CA ARG A 65 13.68 -46.47 -15.47
C ARG A 65 14.94 -45.68 -15.74
N SER A 66 15.91 -46.47 -16.17
CA SER A 66 17.22 -46.19 -16.70
C SER A 66 17.18 -45.44 -18.02
N LEU A 67 18.06 -44.46 -18.19
CA LEU A 67 18.58 -44.06 -19.49
C LEU A 67 20.12 -44.12 -19.43
N GLY A 68 20.69 -44.91 -20.35
CA GLY A 68 22.13 -45.14 -20.51
C GLY A 68 22.85 -44.02 -21.29
N PRO A 69 24.18 -44.14 -21.45
CA PRO A 69 25.08 -43.00 -21.62
C PRO A 69 25.43 -42.70 -23.09
N CYS A 70 25.78 -41.45 -23.40
CA CYS A 70 26.47 -41.08 -24.62
C CYS A 70 27.84 -40.48 -24.29
N GLU A 71 28.86 -41.01 -24.96
CA GLU A 71 30.28 -40.85 -24.70
C GLU A 71 30.84 -39.45 -25.02
N GLN A 72 31.81 -39.03 -24.21
CA GLN A 72 32.69 -37.88 -24.44
C GLN A 72 33.92 -38.30 -25.25
N ARG A 73 34.36 -37.47 -26.20
CA ARG A 73 35.77 -37.46 -26.68
C ARG A 73 36.43 -36.17 -26.22
N GLY A 74 37.61 -36.32 -25.63
CA GLY A 74 38.26 -35.30 -24.80
C GLY A 74 39.20 -34.35 -25.53
N ALA A 75 39.59 -33.31 -24.80
CA ALA A 75 40.89 -32.65 -24.85
C ALA A 75 41.12 -31.85 -23.55
N LYS A 76 42.30 -31.99 -22.94
CA LYS A 76 42.91 -31.21 -21.84
C LYS A 76 44.43 -31.15 -22.14
N PRO A 77 45.29 -30.34 -21.46
CA PRO A 77 45.11 -29.42 -20.32
C PRO A 77 45.74 -28.01 -20.56
N ARG A 78 45.68 -27.00 -19.68
CA ARG A 78 46.49 -26.78 -18.44
C ARG A 78 46.12 -25.44 -17.77
N GLY A 79 46.29 -25.36 -16.43
CA GLY A 79 46.42 -24.11 -15.66
C GLY A 79 45.63 -24.10 -14.32
N PRO A 80 46.26 -23.87 -13.14
CA PRO A 80 45.65 -24.17 -11.84
C PRO A 80 44.94 -22.97 -11.21
N CYS A 81 43.89 -23.23 -10.42
CA CYS A 81 43.40 -22.30 -9.42
C CYS A 81 43.00 -23.07 -8.16
N GLU A 82 43.47 -22.57 -7.02
CA GLU A 82 43.53 -23.21 -5.72
C GLU A 82 42.13 -23.44 -5.11
N ARG A 83 41.97 -24.56 -4.39
CA ARG A 83 40.80 -24.85 -3.55
C ARG A 83 41.17 -24.63 -2.09
N ALA A 84 40.37 -23.83 -1.39
CA ALA A 84 40.32 -23.77 0.07
C ALA A 84 39.22 -24.70 0.59
N GLU A 85 39.55 -25.50 1.62
CA GLU A 85 38.63 -26.39 2.33
C GLU A 85 37.77 -25.65 3.36
N PRO A 86 36.51 -26.07 3.65
CA PRO A 86 35.77 -25.55 4.79
C PRO A 86 35.96 -26.43 6.04
N ALA A 87 36.09 -25.74 7.18
CA ALA A 87 36.37 -26.29 8.50
C ALA A 87 35.20 -27.07 9.13
N LYS A 88 35.57 -28.06 9.95
CA LYS A 88 34.70 -28.94 10.73
C LYS A 88 34.00 -28.17 11.87
N GLY A 89 32.66 -28.03 11.78
CA GLY A 89 31.82 -27.57 12.87
C GLY A 89 31.55 -28.67 13.91
N ARG A 90 31.78 -28.36 15.20
CA ARG A 90 31.47 -29.21 16.35
C ARG A 90 29.95 -29.30 16.54
N ARG A 91 29.43 -30.52 16.68
CA ARG A 91 28.04 -30.78 17.09
C ARG A 91 27.94 -30.72 18.62
N SER A 92 27.21 -29.76 19.16
CA SER A 92 26.66 -29.85 20.52
C SER A 92 25.37 -30.67 20.47
N ARG A 93 25.28 -31.66 21.37
CA ARG A 93 24.08 -32.44 21.64
C ARG A 93 23.15 -31.59 22.50
N GLU A 94 21.97 -31.25 21.99
CA GLU A 94 20.87 -30.81 22.85
C GLU A 94 20.17 -32.04 23.42
N GLN A 95 20.09 -32.06 24.75
CA GLN A 95 19.31 -33.00 25.53
C GLN A 95 17.84 -32.63 25.41
N THR A 96 17.03 -33.60 24.99
CA THR A 96 15.57 -33.52 24.99
C THR A 96 15.05 -33.52 26.42
N GLY A 97 14.65 -32.35 26.92
CA GLY A 97 13.76 -32.20 28.06
C GLY A 97 12.31 -32.24 27.59
N SER A 98 11.53 -33.17 28.12
CA SER A 98 10.08 -33.24 28.01
C SER A 98 9.46 -31.99 28.66
N GLY A 99 9.16 -30.96 27.86
CA GLY A 99 8.37 -29.80 28.27
C GLY A 99 7.03 -29.81 27.54
N ALA A 100 5.95 -29.53 28.28
CA ALA A 100 4.61 -29.36 27.75
C ALA A 100 4.60 -28.51 26.47
N THR A 101 3.82 -28.91 25.48
CA THR A 101 3.50 -28.12 24.29
C THR A 101 2.93 -26.79 24.74
N ARG A 102 3.76 -25.73 24.69
CA ARG A 102 3.29 -24.35 24.82
C ARG A 102 2.28 -24.11 23.70
N GLU A 103 1.05 -23.75 24.07
CA GLU A 103 0.12 -23.10 23.16
C GLU A 103 0.85 -21.87 22.61
N ARG A 104 1.12 -21.88 21.30
CA ARG A 104 1.83 -20.79 20.66
C ARG A 104 0.76 -19.82 20.19
N SER A 105 0.71 -18.63 20.76
CA SER A 105 -0.17 -17.56 20.27
C SER A 105 0.04 -17.38 18.76
N ASP A 106 -1.06 -17.16 18.05
CA ASP A 106 -1.09 -16.96 16.60
C ASP A 106 -1.84 -15.65 16.25
N PRO A 107 -1.24 -14.48 16.54
CA PRO A 107 -1.89 -13.19 16.27
C PRO A 107 -2.24 -12.98 14.79
N ASP A 108 -1.42 -13.50 13.87
CA ASP A 108 -1.69 -13.42 12.43
C ASP A 108 -2.92 -14.25 12.04
N GLY A 109 -3.07 -15.45 12.60
CA GLY A 109 -4.26 -16.28 12.40
C GLY A 109 -5.51 -15.61 12.97
N ALA A 110 -5.43 -15.17 14.23
CA ALA A 110 -6.51 -14.49 14.93
C ALA A 110 -6.97 -13.23 14.19
N ALA A 111 -6.05 -12.37 13.75
CA ALA A 111 -6.43 -11.16 13.00
C ALA A 111 -7.30 -11.46 11.77
N HIS A 112 -7.01 -12.51 11.01
CA HIS A 112 -7.84 -12.90 9.86
C HIS A 112 -9.16 -13.56 10.28
N GLU A 113 -9.18 -14.32 11.37
CA GLU A 113 -10.39 -14.93 11.92
C GLU A 113 -11.37 -13.84 12.39
N GLU A 114 -10.90 -12.93 13.24
CA GLU A 114 -11.70 -11.81 13.76
C GLU A 114 -12.24 -10.89 12.65
N ILE A 115 -11.42 -10.60 11.62
CA ILE A 115 -11.92 -9.86 10.44
C ILE A 115 -13.14 -10.56 9.84
N ARG A 116 -13.06 -11.88 9.63
CA ARG A 116 -14.15 -12.63 9.02
C ARG A 116 -15.38 -12.66 9.93
N GLU A 117 -15.18 -12.85 11.22
CA GLU A 117 -16.27 -13.04 12.19
C GLU A 117 -17.00 -11.74 12.52
N GLU A 118 -16.26 -10.64 12.72
CA GLU A 118 -16.85 -9.36 13.12
C GLU A 118 -17.33 -8.52 11.93
N THR A 119 -16.81 -8.76 10.73
CA THR A 119 -17.11 -7.91 9.56
C THR A 119 -17.71 -8.63 8.36
N GLY A 120 -17.65 -9.96 8.31
CA GLY A 120 -18.05 -10.76 7.14
C GLY A 120 -17.11 -10.61 5.93
N ILE A 121 -16.08 -9.78 6.01
CA ILE A 121 -15.16 -9.55 4.89
C ILE A 121 -14.17 -10.72 4.79
N ASP A 122 -14.01 -11.28 3.59
CA ASP A 122 -12.99 -12.31 3.35
C ASP A 122 -11.59 -11.69 3.50
N PRO A 123 -10.79 -12.12 4.48
CA PRO A 123 -9.46 -11.56 4.71
C PRO A 123 -8.49 -11.79 3.54
N ALA A 124 -8.76 -12.77 2.67
CA ALA A 124 -7.97 -13.00 1.46
C ALA A 124 -8.13 -11.89 0.40
N THR A 125 -9.15 -11.04 0.54
CA THR A 125 -9.41 -9.88 -0.33
C THR A 125 -8.77 -8.59 0.18
N LEU A 126 -8.12 -8.65 1.34
CA LEU A 126 -7.53 -7.51 2.02
C LEU A 126 -6.02 -7.44 1.77
N ASP A 127 -5.51 -6.22 1.68
CA ASP A 127 -4.06 -5.98 1.62
C ASP A 127 -3.56 -5.67 3.04
N LEU A 128 -2.72 -6.55 3.62
CA LEU A 128 -2.07 -6.26 4.88
C LEU A 128 -1.05 -5.12 4.70
N VAL A 129 -1.30 -3.99 5.37
CA VAL A 129 -0.48 -2.78 5.26
C VAL A 129 0.65 -2.80 6.29
N ARG A 130 0.35 -3.11 7.56
CA ARG A 130 1.34 -3.06 8.64
C ARG A 130 0.93 -3.91 9.83
N ARG A 131 1.94 -4.45 10.51
CA ARG A 131 1.87 -4.99 11.88
C ARG A 131 2.55 -4.00 12.83
N GLY A 132 1.86 -3.58 13.88
CA GLY A 132 2.41 -2.71 14.91
C GLY A 132 3.23 -3.49 15.93
N GLU A 133 4.14 -2.82 16.63
CA GLU A 133 4.85 -3.43 17.75
C GLU A 133 3.87 -3.74 18.90
N PRO A 134 3.80 -5.00 19.40
CA PRO A 134 2.88 -5.35 20.46
C PRO A 134 3.20 -4.63 21.77
N PHE A 135 2.16 -4.26 22.53
CA PHE A 135 2.33 -3.48 23.76
C PHE A 135 1.32 -3.88 24.84
N PRO A 136 1.65 -3.68 26.13
CA PRO A 136 0.74 -3.99 27.22
C PRO A 136 -0.35 -2.93 27.36
N VAL A 137 -1.57 -3.36 27.68
CA VAL A 137 -2.72 -2.53 28.06
C VAL A 137 -3.27 -3.06 29.38
N GLU A 138 -3.46 -2.18 30.35
CA GLU A 138 -4.03 -2.51 31.66
C GLU A 138 -5.36 -1.78 31.84
N ASP A 139 -6.44 -2.51 32.13
CA ASP A 139 -7.76 -1.94 32.43
C ASP A 139 -8.36 -2.62 33.67
N GLY A 140 -8.22 -1.98 34.82
CA GLY A 140 -8.70 -2.51 36.10
C GLY A 140 -8.00 -3.81 36.49
N GLU A 141 -8.70 -4.95 36.36
CA GLU A 141 -8.19 -6.29 36.65
C GLU A 141 -7.63 -7.01 35.42
N TYR A 142 -7.83 -6.45 34.23
CA TYR A 142 -7.39 -7.06 32.97
C TYR A 142 -6.01 -6.54 32.57
N ALA A 143 -5.15 -7.47 32.12
CA ALA A 143 -3.86 -7.18 31.53
C ALA A 143 -3.76 -7.88 30.17
N TRP A 144 -3.70 -7.09 29.10
CA TRP A 144 -3.60 -7.58 27.72
C TRP A 144 -2.26 -7.24 27.10
N ARG A 145 -1.78 -8.08 26.18
CA ARG A 145 -0.78 -7.70 25.18
C ARG A 145 -1.48 -7.52 23.84
N VAL A 146 -1.63 -6.27 23.41
CA VAL A 146 -2.30 -5.92 22.16
C VAL A 146 -1.34 -6.00 20.99
N HIS A 147 -1.75 -6.67 19.90
CA HIS A 147 -1.07 -6.77 18.60
C HIS A 147 -1.84 -5.96 17.56
N PRO A 148 -1.37 -4.76 17.18
CA PRO A 148 -2.08 -3.92 16.22
C PRO A 148 -1.86 -4.37 14.78
N TYR A 149 -2.92 -4.36 13.97
CA TYR A 149 -2.87 -4.62 12.52
C TYR A 149 -3.61 -3.54 11.73
N LEU A 150 -3.10 -3.22 10.54
CA LEU A 150 -3.77 -2.35 9.57
C LEU A 150 -3.91 -3.08 8.23
N PHE A 151 -5.13 -3.16 7.72
CA PHE A 151 -5.43 -3.68 6.39
C PHE A 151 -6.11 -2.61 5.53
N ASP A 152 -5.82 -2.61 4.23
CA ASP A 152 -6.59 -1.87 3.23
C ASP A 152 -7.71 -2.76 2.68
N CYS A 153 -8.91 -2.21 2.58
CA CYS A 153 -10.08 -2.88 2.03
C CYS A 153 -10.73 -2.03 0.93
N THR A 154 -11.45 -2.69 0.01
CA THR A 154 -12.10 -2.02 -1.13
C THR A 154 -13.57 -1.70 -0.87
N THR A 155 -14.21 -2.40 0.06
CA THR A 155 -15.62 -2.22 0.45
C THR A 155 -15.75 -1.47 1.78
N ARG A 156 -16.93 -0.88 2.00
CA ARG A 156 -17.38 -0.33 3.30
C ARG A 156 -18.56 -1.10 3.90
N GLU A 157 -19.03 -2.11 3.19
CA GLU A 157 -20.10 -2.99 3.63
C GLU A 157 -19.51 -3.96 4.66
N VAL A 158 -20.15 -4.01 5.83
CA VAL A 158 -19.74 -4.79 7.00
C VAL A 158 -20.97 -5.56 7.44
N GLU A 159 -20.85 -6.88 7.53
CA GLU A 159 -21.87 -7.76 8.08
C GLU A 159 -21.46 -8.12 9.50
N THR A 160 -22.05 -7.43 10.48
CA THR A 160 -21.72 -7.61 11.89
C THR A 160 -22.45 -8.81 12.51
N ASN A 161 -21.86 -9.39 13.55
CA ASN A 161 -22.47 -10.44 14.38
C ASN A 161 -23.12 -9.86 15.67
N ASP A 162 -23.59 -10.73 16.57
CA ASP A 162 -24.28 -10.36 17.82
C ASP A 162 -23.37 -9.59 18.82
N GLU A 163 -22.05 -9.66 18.66
CA GLU A 163 -21.08 -8.95 19.51
C GLU A 163 -20.98 -7.45 19.19
N THR A 164 -21.56 -7.01 18.07
CA THR A 164 -21.49 -5.64 17.59
C THR A 164 -22.87 -5.01 17.47
N ALA A 165 -23.12 -3.96 18.26
CA ALA A 165 -24.36 -3.19 18.22
C ALA A 165 -24.45 -2.21 17.04
N GLY A 166 -23.34 -1.93 16.36
CA GLY A 166 -23.27 -1.09 15.17
C GLY A 166 -21.85 -0.75 14.76
N TYR A 167 -21.68 -0.16 13.58
CA TYR A 167 -20.38 0.25 13.06
C TYR A 167 -20.43 1.64 12.42
N GLU A 168 -19.28 2.30 12.34
CA GLU A 168 -19.11 3.54 11.60
C GLU A 168 -17.74 3.63 10.94
N TRP A 169 -17.66 4.34 9.82
CA TRP A 169 -16.41 4.70 9.17
C TRP A 169 -16.05 6.13 9.56
N VAL A 170 -14.89 6.32 10.18
CA VAL A 170 -14.44 7.64 10.65
C VAL A 170 -12.97 7.89 10.33
N PRO A 171 -12.54 9.16 10.23
CA PRO A 171 -11.12 9.48 10.28
C PRO A 171 -10.53 8.93 11.60
N PRO A 172 -9.36 8.27 11.57
CA PRO A 172 -8.71 7.75 12.77
C PRO A 172 -8.50 8.78 13.89
N THR A 173 -8.37 10.06 13.55
CA THR A 173 -8.28 11.18 14.51
C THR A 173 -9.50 11.29 15.42
N GLU A 174 -10.64 10.69 15.04
CA GLU A 174 -11.81 10.61 15.91
C GLU A 174 -11.60 9.64 17.09
N ILE A 175 -10.71 8.65 16.97
CA ILE A 175 -10.30 7.80 18.10
C ILE A 175 -9.58 8.67 19.15
N LEU A 176 -8.61 9.47 18.71
CA LEU A 176 -7.87 10.40 19.58
C LEU A 176 -8.83 11.31 20.36
N ARG A 177 -9.80 11.92 19.69
CA ARG A 177 -10.78 12.81 20.34
C ARG A 177 -11.72 12.09 21.31
N ARG A 178 -12.01 10.80 21.09
CA ARG A 178 -12.85 10.03 22.02
C ARG A 178 -12.10 9.70 23.31
N GLU A 179 -10.79 9.56 23.22
CA GLU A 179 -9.92 9.29 24.38
C GLU A 179 -9.53 10.56 25.15
N THR A 180 -9.48 11.73 24.51
CA THR A 180 -9.14 12.97 25.21
C THR A 180 -10.33 13.56 25.99
N SER A 181 -10.05 13.92 27.25
CA SER A 181 -11.07 14.25 28.26
C SER A 181 -11.94 15.47 27.91
N GLU A 182 -11.38 16.48 27.24
CA GLU A 182 -12.15 17.71 26.90
C GLU A 182 -13.18 17.50 25.78
N ALA A 183 -13.00 16.51 24.91
CA ALA A 183 -13.92 16.20 23.82
C ALA A 183 -15.01 15.20 24.26
N SER A 184 -14.65 14.26 25.14
CA SER A 184 -15.57 13.32 25.80
C SER A 184 -16.64 14.05 26.65
N GLU A 185 -16.25 15.07 27.43
CA GLU A 185 -17.18 15.81 28.30
C GLU A 185 -18.17 16.73 27.53
N ARG A 186 -17.76 17.31 26.39
CA ARG A 186 -18.60 18.23 25.59
C ARG A 186 -19.69 17.52 24.77
N ARG A 187 -19.54 16.21 24.50
CA ARG A 187 -20.46 15.40 23.68
C ARG A 187 -21.41 14.52 24.50
N ALA A 188 -21.64 14.84 25.78
CA ALA A 188 -22.40 14.08 26.77
C ALA A 188 -23.92 13.86 26.50
N GLY A 189 -24.29 13.49 25.28
CA GLY A 189 -25.59 12.94 24.91
C GLY A 189 -25.54 11.44 24.54
N GLU A 190 -24.41 10.94 24.05
CA GLU A 190 -24.18 9.51 23.76
C GLU A 190 -22.71 9.18 24.06
N ALA A 191 -22.45 8.27 25.01
CA ALA A 191 -21.10 7.84 25.35
C ALA A 191 -20.45 7.16 24.12
N ARG A 192 -19.51 7.85 23.48
CA ARG A 192 -18.67 7.34 22.38
C ARG A 192 -17.27 7.01 22.89
N GLU A 193 -17.19 6.43 24.08
CA GLU A 193 -15.91 6.03 24.68
C GLU A 193 -15.31 4.87 23.87
N THR A 194 -13.99 4.87 23.69
CA THR A 194 -13.27 3.79 23.03
C THR A 194 -12.79 2.76 24.03
N VAL A 195 -12.42 1.57 23.55
CA VAL A 195 -11.61 0.63 24.34
C VAL A 195 -10.27 1.29 24.73
N PRO A 196 -9.68 0.93 25.88
CA PRO A 196 -8.44 1.54 26.35
C PRO A 196 -7.32 1.46 25.30
N ASP A 197 -6.54 2.54 25.18
CA ASP A 197 -5.36 2.60 24.31
C ASP A 197 -5.63 2.25 22.83
N LEU A 198 -6.83 2.55 22.32
CA LEU A 198 -7.16 2.34 20.92
C LEU A 198 -6.39 3.31 20.02
N TRP A 199 -6.24 4.59 20.41
CA TRP A 199 -5.38 5.53 19.67
C TRP A 199 -3.93 5.06 19.69
N THR A 200 -3.45 4.62 20.85
CA THR A 200 -2.10 4.05 21.04
C THR A 200 -1.85 2.85 20.11
N SER A 201 -2.88 2.05 19.83
CA SER A 201 -2.84 0.96 18.84
C SER A 201 -2.73 1.49 17.40
N TYR A 202 -3.55 2.48 17.02
CA TYR A 202 -3.52 3.09 15.68
C TYR A 202 -2.24 3.92 15.42
N ASP A 203 -1.71 4.62 16.41
CA ASP A 203 -0.50 5.45 16.32
C ASP A 203 0.74 4.62 15.93
N ARG A 204 0.77 3.33 16.30
CA ARG A 204 1.80 2.37 15.86
C ARG A 204 1.68 1.96 14.39
N LEU A 205 0.51 2.18 13.79
CA LEU A 205 0.16 1.73 12.44
C LEU A 205 0.13 2.85 11.41
N ARG A 206 -0.17 4.08 11.84
CA ARG A 206 -0.41 5.22 10.97
C ARG A 206 0.81 5.56 10.08
N PRO A 207 0.59 6.19 8.92
CA PRO A 207 1.71 6.68 8.12
C PRO A 207 2.48 7.79 8.85
N THR A 208 3.79 7.78 8.66
CA THR A 208 4.74 8.83 9.08
C THR A 208 5.63 9.24 7.90
N PRO A 209 6.33 10.39 7.96
CA PRO A 209 7.25 10.78 6.89
C PRO A 209 8.32 9.72 6.62
N GLY A 210 8.84 9.08 7.67
CA GLY A 210 9.79 7.96 7.56
C GLY A 210 9.21 6.78 6.80
N THR A 211 8.00 6.34 7.14
CA THR A 211 7.39 5.19 6.44
C THR A 211 7.11 5.48 4.96
N ILE A 212 6.78 6.72 4.61
CA ILE A 212 6.60 7.14 3.21
C ILE A 212 7.94 7.15 2.47
N ALA A 213 9.00 7.61 3.12
CA ALA A 213 10.36 7.67 2.57
C ALA A 213 10.99 6.28 2.36
N GLU A 214 10.57 5.28 3.13
CA GLU A 214 11.10 3.91 3.08
C GLU A 214 10.29 2.97 2.17
N ASP A 215 9.00 3.22 1.95
CA ASP A 215 8.11 2.41 1.09
C ASP A 215 8.54 2.31 -0.41
N ALA A 216 9.31 1.28 -0.74
CA ALA A 216 9.72 0.97 -2.12
C ALA A 216 8.72 0.07 -2.86
N GLU A 217 7.59 -0.25 -2.22
CA GLU A 217 6.63 -1.23 -2.70
C GLU A 217 5.42 -0.60 -3.38
N HIS A 218 5.10 0.66 -3.09
CA HIS A 218 3.92 1.33 -3.62
C HIS A 218 4.26 2.45 -4.61
N GLY A 219 3.26 2.80 -5.43
CA GLY A 219 3.38 3.88 -6.42
C GLY A 219 3.05 5.26 -5.84
N SER A 220 3.43 6.31 -6.56
CA SER A 220 3.30 7.71 -6.13
C SER A 220 1.88 8.16 -5.76
N SER A 221 0.83 7.67 -6.45
CA SER A 221 -0.57 7.98 -6.06
C SER A 221 -0.91 7.42 -4.67
N TYR A 222 -0.50 6.19 -4.35
CA TYR A 222 -0.72 5.60 -3.03
C TYR A 222 0.03 6.39 -1.94
N LEU A 223 1.32 6.66 -2.16
CA LEU A 223 2.15 7.35 -1.17
C LEU A 223 1.68 8.78 -0.89
N SER A 224 1.16 9.48 -1.89
CA SER A 224 0.61 10.82 -1.69
C SER A 224 -0.68 10.84 -0.86
N LEU A 225 -1.52 9.79 -0.94
CA LEU A 225 -2.69 9.65 -0.06
C LEU A 225 -2.24 9.38 1.39
N ARG A 226 -1.21 8.55 1.58
CA ARG A 226 -0.59 8.31 2.89
C ARG A 226 0.06 9.57 3.48
N ALA A 227 0.63 10.43 2.64
CA ALA A 227 1.17 11.72 3.09
C ALA A 227 0.08 12.66 3.62
N LEU A 228 -1.09 12.69 2.97
CA LEU A 228 -2.25 13.45 3.47
C LEU A 228 -2.82 12.85 4.75
N GLU A 229 -2.88 11.53 4.88
CA GLU A 229 -3.26 10.86 6.13
C GLU A 229 -2.27 11.19 7.27
N CYS A 230 -0.97 11.18 6.98
CA CYS A 230 0.06 11.58 7.94
C CYS A 230 -0.14 13.04 8.38
N LEU A 231 -0.33 13.96 7.43
CA LEU A 231 -0.55 15.37 7.73
C LEU A 231 -1.82 15.60 8.57
N ARG A 232 -2.90 14.88 8.25
CA ARG A 232 -4.14 14.88 9.04
C ARG A 232 -3.88 14.42 10.48
N ASP A 233 -3.21 13.28 10.64
CA ASP A 233 -2.99 12.67 11.95
C ASP A 233 -2.08 13.56 12.81
N GLU A 234 -1.00 14.11 12.23
CA GLU A 234 -0.12 15.07 12.92
C GLU A 234 -0.84 16.38 13.28
N ALA A 235 -1.74 16.87 12.42
CA ALA A 235 -2.56 18.05 12.72
C ALA A 235 -3.47 17.82 13.93
N ALA A 236 -4.14 16.67 14.01
CA ALA A 236 -4.97 16.34 15.16
C ALA A 236 -4.14 16.21 16.45
N ILE A 237 -2.98 15.55 16.38
CA ILE A 237 -2.05 15.43 17.52
C ILE A 237 -1.58 16.82 17.98
N ALA A 238 -1.21 17.72 17.05
CA ALA A 238 -0.73 19.06 17.38
C ALA A 238 -1.81 19.89 18.08
N VAL A 239 -3.08 19.76 17.69
CA VAL A 239 -4.20 20.43 18.37
C VAL A 239 -4.31 19.95 19.83
N GLU A 240 -4.36 18.63 20.05
CA GLU A 240 -4.50 18.04 21.39
C GLU A 240 -3.27 18.30 22.29
N ARG A 241 -2.07 18.39 21.71
CA ARG A 241 -0.82 18.64 22.44
C ARG A 241 -0.43 20.12 22.53
N ALA A 242 -1.29 21.03 22.05
CA ALA A 242 -1.00 22.46 21.97
C ALA A 242 0.28 22.81 21.17
N GLY A 243 0.61 22.02 20.15
CA GLY A 243 1.68 22.31 19.18
C GLY A 243 1.35 23.51 18.28
N ASP A 244 2.36 24.11 17.68
CA ASP A 244 2.18 25.33 16.88
C ASP A 244 2.19 25.05 15.36
N TRP A 245 2.14 26.12 14.56
CA TRP A 245 2.19 26.01 13.10
C TRP A 245 3.53 25.45 12.60
N GLU A 246 4.63 25.75 13.28
CA GLU A 246 5.98 25.35 12.87
C GLU A 246 6.16 23.84 13.01
N ASP A 247 5.56 23.22 14.04
CA ASP A 247 5.52 21.76 14.18
C ASP A 247 4.90 21.10 12.92
N LEU A 248 3.76 21.63 12.44
CA LEU A 248 3.09 21.12 11.23
C LEU A 248 3.83 21.48 9.94
N ALA A 249 4.41 22.67 9.87
CA ALA A 249 5.25 23.09 8.76
C ALA A 249 6.48 22.17 8.62
N SER A 250 7.09 21.77 9.74
CA SER A 250 8.20 20.81 9.76
C SER A 250 7.78 19.45 9.22
N VAL A 251 6.65 18.90 9.68
CA VAL A 251 6.09 17.65 9.16
C VAL A 251 5.84 17.75 7.65
N ALA A 252 5.26 18.85 7.18
CA ALA A 252 4.99 19.07 5.76
C ALA A 252 6.29 19.13 4.92
N ARG A 253 7.36 19.75 5.43
CA ARG A 253 8.69 19.73 4.77
C ARG A 253 9.29 18.33 4.70
N ASP A 254 9.16 17.54 5.76
CA ASP A 254 9.62 16.15 5.79
C ASP A 254 8.84 15.30 4.77
N LEU A 255 7.52 15.46 4.70
CA LEU A 255 6.67 14.77 3.72
C LEU A 255 7.04 15.13 2.27
N ARG A 256 7.28 16.42 1.97
CA ARG A 256 7.74 16.87 0.64
C ARG A 256 9.07 16.23 0.25
N SER A 257 9.97 16.06 1.22
CA SER A 257 11.32 15.53 1.01
C SER A 257 11.37 14.00 1.02
N ALA A 258 10.31 13.32 1.47
CA ALA A 258 10.26 11.86 1.60
C ALA A 258 10.43 11.14 0.26
N ARG A 259 9.88 11.69 -0.84
CA ARG A 259 9.94 11.11 -2.19
C ARG A 259 10.16 12.19 -3.27
N PRO A 260 11.39 12.74 -3.40
CA PRO A 260 11.65 13.90 -4.27
C PRO A 260 11.29 13.71 -5.74
N SER A 261 11.32 12.47 -6.26
CA SER A 261 10.95 12.18 -7.66
C SER A 261 9.43 12.06 -7.88
N MET A 262 8.62 12.12 -6.83
CA MET A 262 7.16 11.95 -6.86
C MET A 262 6.48 13.30 -6.56
N ALA A 263 6.38 14.17 -7.57
CA ALA A 263 5.85 15.53 -7.41
C ALA A 263 4.46 15.58 -6.75
N VAL A 264 3.64 14.55 -6.98
CA VAL A 264 2.29 14.42 -6.39
C VAL A 264 2.27 14.41 -4.86
N VAL A 265 3.32 13.91 -4.19
CA VAL A 265 3.41 13.93 -2.73
C VAL A 265 3.53 15.38 -2.25
N ALA A 266 4.50 16.12 -2.81
CA ALA A 266 4.72 17.51 -2.46
C ALA A 266 3.54 18.41 -2.84
N ASN A 267 2.99 18.26 -4.04
CA ASN A 267 1.90 19.10 -4.53
C ASN A 267 0.62 18.97 -3.68
N ARG A 268 0.28 17.75 -3.26
CA ARG A 268 -0.91 17.51 -2.42
C ARG A 268 -0.72 18.04 -1.00
N VAL A 269 0.47 17.84 -0.42
CA VAL A 269 0.83 18.43 0.89
C VAL A 269 0.81 19.96 0.83
N ASN A 270 1.42 20.55 -0.20
CA ASN A 270 1.44 22.01 -0.39
C ASN A 270 0.04 22.59 -0.50
N ARG A 271 -0.84 21.93 -1.27
CA ARG A 271 -2.23 22.35 -1.40
C ARG A 271 -2.94 22.36 -0.04
N ALA A 272 -2.81 21.29 0.75
CA ALA A 272 -3.43 21.22 2.07
C ALA A 272 -2.91 22.30 3.02
N MET A 273 -1.59 22.54 3.05
CA MET A 273 -0.99 23.59 3.88
C MET A 273 -1.40 25.00 3.42
N HIS A 274 -1.46 25.24 2.11
CA HIS A 274 -1.94 26.49 1.53
C HIS A 274 -3.41 26.76 1.87
N GLU A 275 -4.27 25.77 1.71
CA GLU A 275 -5.70 25.85 2.07
C GLU A 275 -5.91 26.12 3.56
N ALA A 276 -5.00 25.64 4.43
CA ALA A 276 -5.02 25.94 5.85
C ALA A 276 -4.56 27.38 6.19
N SER A 277 -3.84 28.05 5.29
CA SER A 277 -3.52 29.49 5.38
C SER A 277 -2.89 29.93 6.72
N GLY A 278 -2.02 29.11 7.31
CA GLY A 278 -1.36 29.40 8.60
C GLY A 278 -2.19 29.02 9.84
N GLU A 279 -3.42 28.52 9.66
CA GLU A 279 -4.28 28.10 10.75
C GLU A 279 -4.09 26.60 11.05
N ARG A 280 -3.39 26.28 12.15
CA ARG A 280 -3.11 24.88 12.54
C ARG A 280 -4.38 24.02 12.64
N ASP A 281 -5.46 24.58 13.17
CA ASP A 281 -6.75 23.88 13.37
C ASP A 281 -7.48 23.62 12.04
N ALA A 282 -7.02 24.22 10.93
CA ALA A 282 -7.56 24.01 9.59
C ALA A 282 -6.81 22.92 8.80
N VAL A 283 -5.56 22.60 9.17
CA VAL A 283 -4.71 21.64 8.45
C VAL A 283 -5.37 20.26 8.38
N GLU A 284 -5.98 19.79 9.46
CA GLU A 284 -6.65 18.49 9.46
C GLU A 284 -7.80 18.44 8.45
N ARG A 285 -8.67 19.46 8.43
CA ARG A 285 -9.79 19.55 7.48
C ARG A 285 -9.28 19.64 6.04
N ALA A 286 -8.24 20.45 5.80
CA ALA A 286 -7.62 20.60 4.49
C ALA A 286 -6.98 19.28 4.01
N ALA A 287 -6.36 18.49 4.91
CA ALA A 287 -5.80 17.20 4.57
C ALA A 287 -6.88 16.14 4.25
N VAL A 288 -7.99 16.12 4.99
CA VAL A 288 -9.15 15.24 4.71
C VAL A 288 -9.77 15.58 3.35
N GLU A 289 -10.02 16.85 3.08
CA GLU A 289 -10.59 17.31 1.82
C GLU A 289 -9.61 17.10 0.65
N GLY A 290 -8.32 17.36 0.88
CA GLY A 290 -7.24 17.03 -0.05
C GLY A 290 -7.19 15.55 -0.39
N HIS A 291 -7.42 14.66 0.58
CA HIS A 291 -7.45 13.21 0.37
C HIS A 291 -8.62 12.78 -0.52
N ARG A 292 -9.81 13.38 -0.30
CA ARG A 292 -10.99 13.17 -1.18
C ARG A 292 -10.71 13.64 -2.60
N ARG A 293 -10.25 14.89 -2.75
CA ARG A 293 -9.89 15.51 -4.05
C ARG A 293 -8.86 14.68 -4.81
N ALA A 294 -7.83 14.22 -4.11
CA ALA A 294 -6.77 13.37 -4.64
C ALA A 294 -7.30 12.05 -5.22
N ARG A 295 -8.21 11.38 -4.50
CA ARG A 295 -8.86 10.14 -4.99
C ARG A 295 -9.72 10.39 -6.22
N GLU A 296 -10.46 11.48 -6.25
CA GLU A 296 -11.28 11.88 -7.39
C GLU A 296 -10.41 12.17 -8.63
N ALA A 297 -9.30 12.88 -8.45
CA ALA A 297 -8.34 13.14 -9.53
C ALA A 297 -7.67 11.85 -10.03
N ASP A 298 -7.24 10.95 -9.13
CA ASP A 298 -6.66 9.66 -9.51
C ASP A 298 -7.68 8.74 -10.22
N ALA A 299 -8.97 8.81 -9.84
CA ALA A 299 -10.04 8.07 -10.50
C ALA A 299 -10.37 8.67 -11.89
N GLY A 300 -10.49 10.00 -12.00
CA GLY A 300 -10.74 10.67 -13.27
C GLY A 300 -9.59 10.53 -14.26
N ALA A 301 -8.33 10.52 -13.80
CA ALA A 301 -7.19 10.26 -14.68
C ALA A 301 -7.16 8.80 -15.18
N ALA A 302 -7.83 7.89 -14.48
CA ALA A 302 -7.97 6.51 -14.88
C ALA A 302 -9.15 6.26 -15.84
N THR A 303 -9.98 7.26 -16.15
CA THR A 303 -11.00 7.12 -17.18
C THR A 303 -10.39 7.51 -18.52
N LEU A 304 -9.90 6.51 -19.26
CA LEU A 304 -9.54 6.66 -20.67
C LEU A 304 -10.61 5.98 -21.51
N ASP A 305 -10.90 6.58 -22.66
CA ASP A 305 -11.68 5.94 -23.71
C ASP A 305 -10.89 5.94 -25.02
N PRO A 306 -9.79 5.18 -25.12
CA PRO A 306 -9.10 5.02 -26.38
C PRO A 306 -9.58 3.77 -27.09
N ASP A 307 -9.85 3.90 -28.39
CA ASP A 307 -10.04 2.77 -29.32
C ASP A 307 -8.69 2.06 -29.58
N TRP A 308 -8.04 1.54 -28.53
CA TRP A 308 -6.80 0.75 -28.63
C TRP A 308 -7.13 -0.73 -28.41
N ASP A 309 -6.84 -1.55 -29.40
CA ASP A 309 -6.99 -3.00 -29.31
C ASP A 309 -5.78 -3.64 -28.59
N ARG A 310 -4.60 -3.02 -28.75
CA ARG A 310 -3.31 -3.58 -28.34
C ARG A 310 -2.40 -2.52 -27.76
N VAL A 311 -2.06 -2.65 -26.49
CA VAL A 311 -1.19 -1.69 -25.79
C VAL A 311 0.06 -2.35 -25.23
N LEU A 312 1.14 -1.57 -25.14
CA LEU A 312 2.32 -1.92 -24.36
C LEU A 312 2.39 -1.06 -23.10
N THR A 313 2.67 -1.66 -21.96
CA THR A 313 2.90 -0.96 -20.68
C THR A 313 4.15 -1.50 -19.98
N LEU A 314 4.65 -0.72 -19.03
CA LEU A 314 5.73 -1.09 -18.14
C LEU A 314 5.46 -0.55 -16.73
N SER A 315 6.25 -1.04 -15.78
CA SER A 315 6.14 -0.77 -14.36
C SER A 315 4.77 -1.17 -13.80
N ARG A 316 4.42 -0.60 -12.65
CA ARG A 316 3.15 -0.75 -11.97
C ARG A 316 2.56 0.64 -11.72
N SER A 317 1.60 1.01 -12.56
CA SER A 317 0.75 2.18 -12.35
C SER A 317 -0.68 1.74 -12.06
N GLY A 318 -1.20 2.11 -10.89
CA GLY A 318 -2.59 1.87 -10.53
C GLY A 318 -3.55 2.62 -11.46
N THR A 319 -3.20 3.84 -11.86
CA THR A 319 -3.97 4.66 -12.81
C THR A 319 -4.03 4.00 -14.18
N VAL A 320 -2.89 3.54 -14.71
CA VAL A 320 -2.85 2.83 -16.00
C VAL A 320 -3.64 1.54 -15.92
N ARG A 321 -3.45 0.71 -14.87
CA ARG A 321 -4.21 -0.53 -14.71
C ARG A 321 -5.72 -0.29 -14.73
N ARG A 322 -6.22 0.69 -13.96
CA ARG A 322 -7.65 1.03 -13.95
C ARG A 322 -8.12 1.53 -15.32
N ALA A 323 -7.31 2.33 -16.02
CA ALA A 323 -7.62 2.78 -17.36
C ALA A 323 -7.70 1.65 -18.38
N LEU A 324 -6.78 0.68 -18.31
CA LEU A 324 -6.83 -0.51 -19.15
C LEU A 324 -8.08 -1.34 -18.86
N LEU A 325 -8.43 -1.55 -17.58
CA LEU A 325 -9.64 -2.27 -17.17
C LEU A 325 -10.95 -1.61 -17.65
N GLY A 326 -10.94 -0.30 -17.86
CA GLY A 326 -12.08 0.45 -18.42
C GLY A 326 -12.13 0.50 -19.94
N ALA A 327 -11.06 0.10 -20.64
CA ALA A 327 -10.98 0.18 -22.10
C ALA A 327 -11.74 -0.98 -22.75
N THR A 328 -12.83 -0.66 -23.45
CA THR A 328 -13.76 -1.67 -23.99
C THR A 328 -13.26 -2.35 -25.26
N ALA A 329 -12.42 -1.68 -26.05
CA ALA A 329 -11.81 -2.22 -27.27
C ALA A 329 -10.56 -3.09 -26.99
N LEU A 330 -10.01 -3.04 -25.77
CA LEU A 330 -8.72 -3.63 -25.47
C LEU A 330 -8.76 -5.17 -25.48
N GLU A 331 -7.98 -5.79 -26.36
CA GLU A 331 -7.89 -7.26 -26.48
C GLU A 331 -6.57 -7.80 -25.93
N ARG A 332 -5.47 -7.06 -26.09
CA ARG A 332 -4.11 -7.55 -25.80
C ARG A 332 -3.23 -6.53 -25.10
N VAL A 333 -2.50 -6.99 -24.08
CA VAL A 333 -1.53 -6.17 -23.34
C VAL A 333 -0.14 -6.81 -23.39
N PHE A 334 0.84 -6.04 -23.84
CA PHE A 334 2.27 -6.37 -23.71
C PHE A 334 2.83 -5.70 -22.46
N VAL A 335 3.49 -6.48 -21.62
CA VAL A 335 3.99 -5.99 -20.33
C VAL A 335 5.48 -6.26 -20.23
N ALA A 336 6.28 -5.20 -20.04
CA ALA A 336 7.70 -5.34 -19.71
C ALA A 336 7.86 -5.73 -18.23
N GLU A 337 8.73 -6.69 -17.91
CA GLU A 337 8.91 -7.18 -16.54
C GLU A 337 9.29 -6.07 -15.55
N SER A 338 9.98 -5.02 -15.99
CA SER A 338 10.37 -3.84 -15.22
C SER A 338 11.40 -4.12 -14.14
N ARG A 339 12.63 -4.43 -14.53
CA ARG A 339 13.75 -4.63 -13.61
C ARG A 339 14.14 -3.33 -12.88
N PRO A 340 14.72 -3.43 -11.67
CA PRO A 340 15.11 -4.65 -10.97
C PRO A 340 13.98 -5.34 -10.18
N ALA A 341 12.96 -4.59 -9.75
CA ALA A 341 11.93 -5.08 -8.82
C ALA A 341 10.84 -5.94 -9.49
N ARG A 342 10.81 -6.00 -10.83
CA ARG A 342 9.91 -6.85 -11.61
C ARG A 342 8.43 -6.51 -11.42
N GLU A 343 8.12 -5.22 -11.23
CA GLU A 343 6.75 -4.79 -10.93
C GLU A 343 5.74 -5.16 -12.04
N GLY A 344 6.20 -5.26 -13.29
CA GLY A 344 5.37 -5.64 -14.43
C GLY A 344 4.85 -7.07 -14.36
N VAL A 345 5.51 -7.98 -13.63
CA VAL A 345 5.05 -9.36 -13.46
C VAL A 345 3.69 -9.38 -12.74
N GLY A 346 3.56 -8.68 -11.62
CA GLY A 346 2.29 -8.59 -10.90
C GLY A 346 1.20 -7.83 -11.66
N VAL A 347 1.58 -6.89 -12.53
CA VAL A 347 0.62 -6.26 -13.46
C VAL A 347 0.12 -7.26 -14.48
N ALA A 348 1.01 -8.06 -15.07
CA ALA A 348 0.65 -9.10 -16.02
C ALA A 348 -0.29 -10.15 -15.39
N GLU A 349 0.00 -10.61 -14.17
CA GLU A 349 -0.85 -11.55 -13.43
C GLU A 349 -2.26 -10.99 -13.21
N ARG A 350 -2.38 -9.73 -12.76
CA ARG A 350 -3.68 -9.09 -12.52
C ARG A 350 -4.50 -8.84 -13.79
N LEU A 351 -3.84 -8.67 -14.94
CA LEU A 351 -4.51 -8.42 -16.22
C LEU A 351 -4.83 -9.73 -16.98
N ALA A 352 -4.18 -10.85 -16.64
CA ALA A 352 -4.33 -12.11 -17.36
C ALA A 352 -5.72 -12.75 -17.22
N GLY A 353 -6.51 -12.35 -16.21
CA GLY A 353 -7.91 -12.77 -16.07
C GLY A 353 -8.86 -12.07 -17.06
N GLU A 354 -8.49 -10.88 -17.52
CA GLU A 354 -9.36 -10.00 -18.33
C GLU A 354 -8.91 -9.90 -19.79
N TYR A 355 -7.59 -9.97 -20.04
CA TYR A 355 -6.99 -9.71 -21.35
C TYR A 355 -6.00 -10.79 -21.77
N ARG A 356 -5.70 -10.84 -23.08
CA ARG A 356 -4.55 -11.60 -23.56
C ARG A 356 -3.25 -10.87 -23.17
N VAL A 357 -2.52 -11.41 -22.21
CA VAL A 357 -1.27 -10.80 -21.73
C VAL A 357 -0.02 -11.48 -22.31
N THR A 358 0.95 -10.69 -22.77
CA THR A 358 2.31 -11.14 -23.12
C THR A 358 3.30 -10.45 -22.18
N LEU A 359 3.89 -11.19 -21.24
CA LEU A 359 5.01 -10.71 -20.42
C LEU A 359 6.33 -10.90 -21.17
N HIS A 360 7.18 -9.88 -21.21
CA HIS A 360 8.49 -9.94 -21.85
C HIS A 360 9.57 -9.21 -21.03
N THR A 361 10.84 -9.43 -21.37
CA THR A 361 11.96 -8.71 -20.75
C THR A 361 11.96 -7.25 -21.19
N ASP A 362 12.57 -6.37 -20.39
CA ASP A 362 12.70 -4.95 -20.72
C ASP A 362 13.45 -4.74 -22.05
N ALA A 363 14.46 -5.59 -22.33
CA ALA A 363 15.23 -5.54 -23.57
C ALA A 363 14.42 -5.91 -24.83
N ALA A 364 13.29 -6.60 -24.67
CA ALA A 364 12.44 -7.01 -25.78
C ALA A 364 11.48 -5.92 -26.25
N VAL A 365 11.35 -4.78 -25.54
CA VAL A 365 10.38 -3.71 -25.87
C VAL A 365 10.48 -3.28 -27.34
N ALA A 366 11.69 -2.98 -27.83
CA ALA A 366 11.86 -2.55 -29.21
C ALA A 366 11.48 -3.64 -30.23
N HIS A 367 11.78 -4.91 -29.93
CA HIS A 367 11.38 -6.03 -30.79
C HIS A 367 9.86 -6.20 -30.81
N VAL A 368 9.20 -6.06 -29.66
CA VAL A 368 7.75 -6.15 -29.55
C VAL A 368 7.09 -5.06 -30.39
N LEU A 369 7.54 -3.81 -30.26
CA LEU A 369 7.02 -2.68 -31.03
C LEU A 369 7.25 -2.84 -32.54
N ALA A 370 8.38 -3.42 -32.95
CA ALA A 370 8.70 -3.62 -34.37
C ALA A 370 8.00 -4.82 -35.02
N THR A 371 7.54 -5.81 -34.25
CA THR A 371 6.99 -7.08 -34.80
C THR A 371 5.52 -7.32 -34.50
N HIS A 372 4.96 -6.59 -33.54
CA HIS A 372 3.55 -6.61 -33.23
C HIS A 372 2.92 -5.27 -33.57
N GLN A 373 1.70 -5.29 -34.08
CA GLN A 373 0.89 -4.09 -34.20
C GLN A 373 0.46 -3.68 -32.79
N VAL A 374 1.13 -2.66 -32.24
CA VAL A 374 0.82 -2.04 -30.96
C VAL A 374 0.25 -0.65 -31.27
N ASP A 375 -0.94 -0.35 -30.77
CA ASP A 375 -1.64 0.91 -31.07
C ASP A 375 -1.11 2.07 -30.22
N ALA A 376 -0.67 1.76 -28.99
CA ALA A 376 -0.09 2.74 -28.08
C ALA A 376 0.83 2.10 -27.03
N VAL A 377 1.85 2.85 -26.62
CA VAL A 377 2.55 2.65 -25.36
C VAL A 377 1.85 3.48 -24.28
N VAL A 378 1.44 2.86 -23.18
CA VAL A 378 0.72 3.52 -22.09
C VAL A 378 1.52 3.35 -20.81
N VAL A 379 1.89 4.46 -20.18
CA VAL A 379 2.70 4.48 -18.96
C VAL A 379 2.11 5.41 -17.90
N GLY A 380 2.48 5.18 -16.64
CA GLY A 380 2.22 6.13 -15.57
C GLY A 380 3.25 7.27 -15.58
N ALA A 381 3.15 8.13 -14.57
CA ALA A 381 4.15 9.13 -14.25
C ALA A 381 4.34 9.20 -12.73
N ASP A 382 5.55 9.52 -12.29
CA ASP A 382 5.85 9.98 -10.93
C ASP A 382 5.92 11.51 -10.86
N ALA A 383 6.39 12.14 -11.94
CA ALA A 383 6.24 13.57 -12.17
C ALA A 383 6.08 13.91 -13.66
N VAL A 384 5.53 15.07 -13.97
CA VAL A 384 5.52 15.67 -15.32
C VAL A 384 6.10 17.08 -15.19
N LEU A 385 7.22 17.36 -15.83
CA LEU A 385 7.90 18.65 -15.71
C LEU A 385 7.20 19.73 -16.55
N ALA A 386 7.47 21.00 -16.25
CA ALA A 386 6.84 22.14 -16.92
C ALA A 386 7.10 22.21 -18.45
N ASP A 387 8.13 21.52 -18.95
CA ASP A 387 8.41 21.41 -20.39
C ASP A 387 7.70 20.22 -21.08
N GLY A 388 6.95 19.43 -20.32
CA GLY A 388 6.24 18.23 -20.78
C GLY A 388 7.03 16.93 -20.67
N SER A 389 8.28 16.98 -20.19
CA SER A 389 9.06 15.77 -19.91
C SER A 389 8.39 14.96 -18.79
N VAL A 390 8.26 13.65 -18.99
CA VAL A 390 7.67 12.76 -17.98
C VAL A 390 8.79 12.13 -17.18
N VAL A 391 8.67 12.10 -15.85
CA VAL A 391 9.52 11.30 -14.98
C VAL A 391 8.72 10.07 -14.59
N ASN A 392 9.25 8.89 -14.91
CA ASN A 392 8.64 7.61 -14.56
C ASN A 392 9.73 6.55 -14.36
N LYS A 393 9.32 5.34 -14.00
CA LYS A 393 10.19 4.16 -13.81
C LYS A 393 11.26 4.03 -14.90
N THR A 394 12.48 3.65 -14.48
CA THR A 394 13.57 3.26 -15.38
C THR A 394 13.10 2.27 -16.45
N GLY A 395 13.50 2.51 -17.70
CA GLY A 395 13.03 1.77 -18.87
C GLY A 395 11.98 2.53 -19.69
N THR A 396 11.29 3.51 -19.09
CA THR A 396 10.36 4.41 -19.82
C THR A 396 11.05 5.09 -20.99
N ARG A 397 12.24 5.67 -20.79
CA ARG A 397 13.04 6.25 -21.88
C ARG A 397 13.31 5.32 -23.04
N SER A 398 13.72 4.10 -22.72
CA SER A 398 14.04 3.11 -23.74
C SER A 398 12.79 2.70 -24.52
N ALA A 399 11.64 2.58 -23.85
CA ALA A 399 10.37 2.34 -24.49
C ALA A 399 9.93 3.52 -25.36
N ALA A 400 10.10 4.76 -24.88
CA ALA A 400 9.74 5.97 -25.61
C ALA A 400 10.56 6.14 -26.90
N LEU A 401 11.88 5.92 -26.84
CA LEU A 401 12.75 5.94 -28.02
C LEU A 401 12.41 4.84 -29.03
N ALA A 402 12.03 3.66 -28.55
CA ALA A 402 11.62 2.57 -29.43
C ALA A 402 10.25 2.82 -30.07
N ALA A 403 9.31 3.42 -29.33
CA ALA A 403 7.98 3.78 -29.81
C ALA A 403 8.07 4.86 -30.89
N ASP A 404 8.85 5.92 -30.65
CA ASP A 404 9.14 6.97 -31.63
C ASP A 404 9.74 6.39 -32.93
N ARG A 405 10.66 5.44 -32.80
CA ARG A 405 11.30 4.79 -33.95
C ARG A 405 10.35 3.97 -34.82
N GLU A 406 9.30 3.40 -34.23
CA GLU A 406 8.30 2.55 -34.91
C GLU A 406 6.97 3.30 -35.15
N ASP A 407 6.96 4.63 -34.98
CA ASP A 407 5.78 5.49 -35.15
C ASP A 407 4.58 5.09 -34.25
N VAL A 408 4.85 4.57 -33.05
CA VAL A 408 3.84 4.20 -32.06
C VAL A 408 3.69 5.31 -31.02
N PRO A 409 2.48 5.85 -30.78
CA PRO A 409 2.29 6.93 -29.82
C PRO A 409 2.50 6.46 -28.37
N LEU A 410 3.15 7.29 -27.56
CA LEU A 410 3.32 7.06 -26.12
C LEU A 410 2.46 8.04 -25.31
N HIS A 411 1.59 7.47 -24.48
CA HIS A 411 0.69 8.20 -23.59
C HIS A 411 1.11 8.04 -22.13
N ALA A 412 1.36 9.16 -21.46
CA ALA A 412 1.50 9.20 -20.01
C ALA A 412 0.14 9.47 -19.38
N VAL A 413 -0.29 8.63 -18.44
CA VAL A 413 -1.60 8.67 -17.80
C VAL A 413 -1.42 8.89 -16.31
N CYS A 414 -1.83 10.07 -15.83
CA CYS A 414 -1.65 10.48 -14.43
C CYS A 414 -2.58 11.62 -14.04
N ALA A 415 -2.86 11.76 -12.74
CA ALA A 415 -3.54 12.96 -12.23
C ALA A 415 -2.72 14.23 -12.51
N ALA A 416 -3.40 15.36 -12.71
CA ALA A 416 -2.73 16.66 -12.91
C ALA A 416 -1.83 17.03 -11.73
N ASP A 417 -2.14 16.55 -10.51
CA ASP A 417 -1.32 16.69 -9.31
C ASP A 417 0.12 16.16 -9.47
N LYS A 418 0.41 15.34 -10.48
CA LYS A 418 1.77 14.87 -10.77
C LYS A 418 2.61 15.88 -11.55
N ILE A 419 2.04 17.00 -11.99
CA ILE A 419 2.76 18.04 -12.71
C ILE A 419 3.65 18.80 -11.72
N SER A 420 4.96 18.74 -11.92
CA SER A 420 5.94 19.40 -11.07
C SER A 420 5.98 20.90 -11.35
N PRO A 421 6.05 21.75 -10.31
CA PRO A 421 6.42 23.16 -10.48
C PRO A 421 7.91 23.30 -10.89
N ASP A 422 8.73 22.29 -10.60
CA ASP A 422 10.16 22.29 -10.86
C ASP A 422 10.51 21.77 -12.28
N GLU A 423 11.67 22.21 -12.79
CA GLU A 423 12.23 21.77 -14.08
C GLU A 423 13.28 20.65 -13.97
N GLU A 424 13.50 20.13 -12.76
CA GLU A 424 14.49 19.07 -12.47
C GLU A 424 13.86 17.90 -11.69
N PRO A 425 14.37 16.66 -11.83
CA PRO A 425 15.42 16.22 -12.74
C PRO A 425 14.89 15.89 -14.15
N ARG A 426 15.63 16.28 -15.19
CA ARG A 426 15.33 15.92 -16.59
C ARG A 426 15.74 14.48 -16.90
N LEU A 427 14.84 13.53 -16.69
CA LEU A 427 15.11 12.11 -16.98
C LEU A 427 14.72 11.70 -18.41
N GLU A 428 13.60 12.22 -18.91
CA GLU A 428 13.14 11.97 -20.28
C GLU A 428 13.36 13.21 -21.16
N ALA A 429 13.65 12.99 -22.46
CA ALA A 429 13.81 14.10 -23.39
C ALA A 429 12.44 14.68 -23.77
N PRO A 430 12.28 16.02 -23.82
CA PRO A 430 11.07 16.64 -24.35
C PRO A 430 10.73 16.09 -25.73
N GLY A 431 9.46 15.80 -25.98
CA GLY A 431 8.95 15.36 -27.29
C GLY A 431 8.87 13.84 -27.52
N LEU A 432 9.39 13.01 -26.62
CA LEU A 432 9.22 11.54 -26.72
C LEU A 432 7.88 11.03 -26.17
N VAL A 433 7.18 11.86 -25.40
CA VAL A 433 5.82 11.57 -24.90
C VAL A 433 4.84 12.28 -25.82
N THR A 434 3.98 11.50 -26.49
CA THR A 434 3.02 12.01 -27.46
C THR A 434 1.90 12.81 -26.80
N ALA A 435 1.43 12.37 -25.62
CA ALA A 435 0.45 13.13 -24.84
C ALA A 435 0.48 12.78 -23.35
N VAL A 436 0.24 13.78 -22.50
CA VAL A 436 -0.06 13.62 -21.08
C VAL A 436 -1.57 13.67 -20.89
N ARG A 437 -2.18 12.58 -20.43
CA ARG A 437 -3.62 12.44 -20.21
C ARG A 437 -3.91 12.50 -18.71
N THR A 438 -4.78 13.44 -18.33
CA THR A 438 -5.17 13.70 -16.93
C THR A 438 -6.68 13.66 -16.77
N GLU A 439 -7.17 13.80 -15.54
CA GLU A 439 -8.59 14.01 -15.24
C GLU A 439 -9.15 15.31 -15.87
N ARG A 440 -8.27 16.25 -16.22
CA ARG A 440 -8.62 17.51 -16.93
C ARG A 440 -8.63 17.33 -18.46
N GLY A 441 -8.45 16.10 -18.94
CA GLY A 441 -8.26 15.77 -20.35
C GLY A 441 -6.77 15.73 -20.77
N PRO A 442 -6.50 15.57 -22.08
CA PRO A 442 -5.16 15.67 -22.63
C PRO A 442 -4.61 17.09 -22.48
N LEU A 443 -3.37 17.22 -21.99
CA LEU A 443 -2.71 18.51 -21.83
C LEU A 443 -1.58 18.66 -22.85
N ASP A 444 -1.54 19.82 -23.49
CA ASP A 444 -0.36 20.28 -24.23
C ASP A 444 0.65 20.95 -23.30
N THR A 445 1.80 21.38 -23.83
CA THR A 445 2.83 22.07 -23.04
C THR A 445 2.30 23.36 -22.39
N GLY A 446 1.33 24.04 -23.00
CA GLY A 446 0.70 25.24 -22.44
C GLY A 446 -0.14 24.93 -21.20
N GLY A 447 -0.97 23.88 -21.28
CA GLY A 447 -1.76 23.34 -20.18
C GLY A 447 -0.88 22.83 -19.04
N ILE A 448 0.19 22.09 -19.35
CA ILE A 448 1.16 21.61 -18.36
C ILE A 448 1.79 22.78 -17.61
N ARG A 449 2.25 23.83 -18.30
CA ARG A 449 2.82 25.03 -17.66
C ARG A 449 1.80 25.79 -16.81
N ALA A 450 0.53 25.79 -17.19
CA ALA A 450 -0.52 26.42 -16.40
C ALA A 450 -0.71 25.69 -15.07
N VAL A 451 -0.75 24.35 -15.08
CA VAL A 451 -0.83 23.54 -13.86
C VAL A 451 0.45 23.64 -13.03
N ALA A 452 1.63 23.64 -13.65
CA ALA A 452 2.89 23.82 -12.95
C ALA A 452 2.94 25.15 -12.17
N ARG A 453 2.43 26.24 -12.75
CA ARG A 453 2.29 27.53 -12.05
C ARG A 453 1.29 27.47 -10.90
N GLU A 454 0.15 26.80 -11.08
CA GLU A 454 -0.82 26.57 -9.99
C GLU A 454 -0.12 25.89 -8.79
N HIS A 455 0.67 24.84 -9.04
CA HIS A 455 1.40 24.15 -7.97
C HIS A 455 2.53 24.98 -7.36
N ALA A 456 3.20 25.84 -8.15
CA ALA A 456 4.21 26.76 -7.64
C ALA A 456 3.59 27.79 -6.68
N ASP A 457 2.42 28.34 -7.02
CA ASP A 457 1.69 29.29 -6.18
C ASP A 457 1.26 28.62 -4.86
N LEU A 458 0.79 27.37 -4.92
CA LEU A 458 0.43 26.60 -3.74
C LEU A 458 1.63 26.32 -2.83
N ALA A 459 2.85 26.23 -3.35
CA ALA A 459 4.05 25.99 -2.53
C ALA A 459 4.44 27.19 -1.66
N GLY A 460 3.88 28.38 -1.89
CA GLY A 460 4.17 29.61 -1.16
C GLY A 460 3.49 29.74 0.21
N TRP A 461 3.05 28.65 0.83
CA TRP A 461 2.44 28.64 2.17
C TRP A 461 3.47 28.76 3.31
N GLU A 462 4.76 28.57 2.99
CA GLU A 462 5.87 28.64 3.95
C GLU A 462 6.06 30.02 4.59
#